data_AF-A3FAD8-F1
#
_entry.id   AF-A3FAD8-F1
#
_cell.length_a   1.000
_cell.length_b   1.000
_cell.length_c   1.000
_cell.angle_alpha   90.00
_cell.angle_beta   90.00
_cell.angle_gamma   90.00
#
_symmetry.space_group_name_H-M   'P 1'
#
loop_
_entity.id
_entity.type
_entity.pdbx_description
1 polymer ?
#
loop_
_entity_poly.entity_id
_entity_poly.type
_entity_poly.pdbx_seq_one_letter_code
_entity_poly.pdbx_strand_id
1 'polypeptide(L)'
;YYFVPKQAGRPVYSYRLSVVHFWALIFTYMWAGPHHLHYTALPDWTQSIGMLFSLILLAPSWGGMINGIMTLSGAWHKLRDDPFLKFLITSLSFYGMSTFEGPMMSIKSVNALSHYTDWTIGHVH
;
A
#
# COMPACT_ATOMS: atom_id res chain seq x y z
N TYR A 1 -13.07 0.57 -3.13
CA TYR A 1 -14.06 -0.51 -3.29
C TYR A 1 -15.46 -0.04 -3.65
N TYR A 2 -16.08 0.92 -2.95
CA TYR A 2 -17.41 1.42 -3.35
C TYR A 2 -17.33 2.48 -4.46
N PHE A 3 -16.60 3.57 -4.22
CA PHE A 3 -16.64 4.75 -5.10
C PHE A 3 -15.98 4.54 -6.47
N VAL A 4 -14.86 3.81 -6.54
CA VAL A 4 -14.17 3.53 -7.82
C VAL A 4 -15.09 2.87 -8.86
N PRO A 5 -15.68 1.67 -8.61
CA PRO A 5 -16.58 1.06 -9.58
C PRO A 5 -17.86 1.88 -9.79
N LYS A 6 -18.38 2.53 -8.74
CA LYS A 6 -19.59 3.36 -8.84
C LYS A 6 -19.40 4.54 -9.78
N GLN A 7 -18.29 5.28 -9.64
CA GLN A 7 -17.97 6.42 -10.49
C GLN A 7 -17.55 5.98 -11.88
N ALA A 8 -16.71 4.95 -11.98
CA ALA A 8 -16.26 4.43 -13.26
C ALA A 8 -17.43 3.84 -14.08
N GLY A 9 -18.51 3.40 -13.43
CA GLY A 9 -19.59 2.64 -14.07
C GLY A 9 -19.07 1.30 -14.57
N ARG A 10 -18.17 0.67 -13.82
CA ARG A 10 -17.48 -0.57 -14.18
C ARG A 10 -17.60 -1.58 -13.03
N PRO A 11 -17.71 -2.88 -13.32
CA PRO A 11 -17.61 -3.90 -12.28
C PRO A 11 -16.20 -3.92 -11.69
N VAL A 12 -16.08 -4.31 -10.42
CA VAL A 12 -14.78 -4.56 -9.79
C VAL A 12 -14.01 -5.59 -10.62
N TYR A 13 -12.74 -5.31 -10.88
CA TYR A 13 -11.90 -6.11 -11.79
C TYR A 13 -11.80 -7.60 -11.40
N SER A 14 -11.40 -7.91 -10.16
CA SER A 14 -11.17 -9.30 -9.74
C SER A 14 -11.66 -9.55 -8.31
N TYR A 15 -12.72 -10.36 -8.20
CA TYR A 15 -13.22 -10.84 -6.90
C TYR A 15 -12.20 -11.74 -6.18
N ARG A 16 -11.51 -12.62 -6.91
CA ARG A 16 -10.49 -13.51 -6.32
C ARG A 16 -9.35 -12.68 -5.71
N LEU A 17 -8.94 -11.61 -6.39
CA LEU A 17 -7.96 -10.69 -5.85
C LEU A 17 -8.50 -9.98 -4.60
N SER A 18 -9.77 -9.56 -4.59
CA SER A 18 -10.43 -9.00 -3.39
C SER A 18 -10.27 -9.92 -2.17
N VAL A 19 -10.53 -11.22 -2.34
CA VAL A 19 -10.41 -12.21 -1.25
C VAL A 19 -8.96 -12.33 -0.79
N VAL A 20 -8.03 -12.57 -1.72
CA VAL A 20 -6.62 -12.79 -1.39
C VAL A 20 -6.01 -11.57 -0.74
N HIS A 21 -6.15 -10.39 -1.36
CA HIS A 21 -5.52 -9.19 -0.84
C HIS A 21 -6.16 -8.77 0.49
N PHE A 22 -7.46 -8.98 0.72
CA PHE A 22 -8.11 -8.66 1.99
C PHE A 22 -7.54 -9.50 3.13
N TRP A 23 -7.56 -10.83 2.99
CA TRP A 23 -7.12 -11.72 4.06
C TRP A 23 -5.62 -11.65 4.30
N ALA A 24 -4.82 -11.57 3.23
CA ALA A 24 -3.39 -11.39 3.38
C ALA A 24 -3.08 -10.06 4.05
N LEU A 25 -3.71 -8.94 3.64
CA LEU A 25 -3.46 -7.62 4.25
C LEU A 25 -3.82 -7.63 5.75
N ILE A 26 -5.02 -8.04 6.12
CA ILE A 26 -5.47 -7.95 7.52
C ILE A 26 -4.63 -8.83 8.44
N PHE A 27 -4.13 -9.97 7.94
CA PHE A 27 -3.24 -10.84 8.70
C PHE A 27 -1.82 -10.26 8.81
N THR A 28 -1.22 -9.84 7.70
CA THR A 28 0.19 -9.45 7.69
C THR A 28 0.43 -8.08 8.31
N TYR A 29 -0.52 -7.14 8.18
CA TYR A 29 -0.34 -5.78 8.67
C TYR A 29 -0.12 -5.73 10.20
N MET A 30 -0.74 -6.65 10.96
CA MET A 30 -0.60 -6.73 12.41
C MET A 30 0.85 -6.96 12.87
N TRP A 31 1.70 -7.54 12.01
CA TRP A 31 3.10 -7.86 12.32
C TRP A 31 4.07 -6.74 11.95
N ALA A 32 3.64 -5.72 11.21
CA ALA A 32 4.53 -4.69 10.67
C ALA A 32 5.05 -3.70 11.74
N GLY A 33 4.42 -3.64 12.92
CA GLY A 33 4.75 -2.67 13.98
C GLY A 33 6.24 -2.49 14.30
N PRO A 34 7.05 -3.55 14.46
CA PRO A 34 8.47 -3.43 14.79
C PRO A 34 9.34 -2.72 13.73
N HIS A 35 8.84 -2.46 12.51
CA HIS A 35 9.59 -1.69 11.50
C HIS A 35 9.84 -0.22 11.89
N HIS A 36 9.12 0.27 12.90
CA HIS A 36 9.33 1.60 13.49
C HIS A 36 10.47 1.60 14.51
N LEU A 37 10.99 0.43 14.88
CA LEU A 37 11.86 0.24 16.03
C LEU A 37 13.17 -0.45 15.65
N HIS A 38 13.60 -0.33 14.39
CA HIS A 38 14.88 -0.85 13.94
C HIS A 38 16.06 -0.18 14.65
N TYR A 39 17.04 -0.99 15.05
CA TYR A 39 18.23 -0.54 15.79
C TYR A 39 17.93 0.23 17.09
N THR A 40 16.78 -0.03 17.70
CA THR A 40 16.43 0.45 19.04
C THR A 40 16.74 -0.60 20.10
N ALA A 41 16.36 -0.35 21.36
CA ALA A 41 16.44 -1.33 22.44
C ALA A 41 15.48 -2.54 22.27
N LEU A 42 14.61 -2.53 21.25
CA LEU A 42 13.71 -3.63 20.94
C LEU A 42 14.51 -4.89 20.53
N PRO A 43 14.18 -6.10 21.02
CA PRO A 43 14.92 -7.32 20.68
C PRO A 43 15.03 -7.58 19.17
N ASP A 44 16.22 -7.98 18.70
CA ASP A 44 16.53 -8.13 17.27
C ASP A 44 15.56 -9.04 16.51
N TRP A 45 15.09 -10.12 17.13
CA TRP A 45 14.17 -11.06 16.50
C TRP A 45 12.83 -10.42 16.17
N THR A 46 12.32 -9.53 17.04
CA THR A 46 11.05 -8.82 16.80
C THR A 46 11.20 -7.83 15.66
N GLN A 47 12.33 -7.12 15.59
CA GLN A 47 12.64 -6.21 14.49
C GLN A 47 12.67 -6.97 13.16
N SER A 48 13.32 -8.14 13.13
CA SER A 48 13.40 -8.97 11.92
C SER A 48 12.04 -9.50 11.47
N ILE A 49 11.15 -9.85 12.40
CA ILE A 49 9.75 -10.20 12.09
C ILE A 49 9.02 -9.00 11.48
N GLY A 50 9.17 -7.80 12.08
CA GLY A 50 8.57 -6.58 11.54
C GLY A 50 9.02 -6.28 10.11
N MET A 51 10.33 -6.38 9.84
CA MET A 51 10.88 -6.23 8.49
C MET A 51 10.31 -7.28 7.52
N LEU A 52 10.35 -8.57 7.89
CA LEU A 52 9.90 -9.65 7.03
C LEU A 52 8.42 -9.48 6.63
N PHE A 53 7.54 -9.23 7.60
CA PHE A 53 6.12 -9.07 7.32
C PHE A 53 5.81 -7.76 6.59
N SER A 54 6.58 -6.69 6.81
CA SER A 54 6.46 -5.45 6.04
C SER A 54 6.84 -5.65 4.56
N LEU A 55 7.84 -6.48 4.27
CA LEU A 55 8.16 -6.86 2.89
C LEU A 55 7.05 -7.71 2.26
N ILE A 56 6.50 -8.68 2.99
CA ILE A 56 5.36 -9.48 2.51
C ILE A 56 4.13 -8.59 2.29
N LEU A 57 3.92 -7.58 3.13
CA LEU A 57 2.79 -6.65 3.08
C LEU A 57 2.68 -5.86 1.77
N LEU A 58 3.78 -5.74 1.02
CA LEU A 58 3.79 -5.12 -0.30
C LEU A 58 2.77 -5.77 -1.24
N ALA A 59 2.78 -7.11 -1.34
CA ALA A 59 1.94 -7.84 -2.27
C ALA A 59 0.42 -7.65 -2.04
N PRO A 60 -0.13 -7.86 -0.83
CA PRO A 60 -1.54 -7.62 -0.59
C PRO A 60 -1.91 -6.13 -0.63
N SER A 61 -1.00 -5.22 -0.27
CA SER A 61 -1.25 -3.78 -0.41
C SER A 61 -1.45 -3.41 -1.88
N TRP A 62 -0.53 -3.81 -2.75
CA TRP A 62 -0.65 -3.60 -4.19
C TRP A 62 -1.84 -4.36 -4.81
N GLY A 63 -2.25 -5.49 -4.23
CA GLY A 63 -3.50 -6.14 -4.62
C GLY A 63 -4.72 -5.21 -4.57
N GLY A 64 -4.80 -4.33 -3.57
CA GLY A 64 -5.83 -3.29 -3.48
C GLY A 64 -5.71 -2.22 -4.57
N MET A 65 -4.49 -1.72 -4.81
CA MET A 65 -4.21 -0.75 -5.89
C MET A 65 -4.57 -1.33 -7.26
N ILE A 66 -4.06 -2.52 -7.58
CA ILE A 66 -4.28 -3.21 -8.86
C ILE A 66 -5.77 -3.43 -9.08
N ASN A 67 -6.50 -3.92 -8.07
CA ASN A 67 -7.94 -4.16 -8.22
C ASN A 67 -8.70 -2.85 -8.48
N GLY A 68 -8.30 -1.76 -7.82
CA GLY A 68 -8.87 -0.42 -8.03
C GLY A 68 -8.56 0.15 -9.41
N ILE A 69 -7.29 0.15 -9.83
CA ILE A 69 -6.85 0.69 -11.12
C ILE A 69 -7.42 -0.14 -12.28
N MET A 70 -7.33 -1.47 -12.20
CA MET A 70 -7.80 -2.35 -13.28
C MET A 70 -9.33 -2.32 -13.42
N THR A 71 -10.08 -1.91 -12.39
CA THR A 71 -11.53 -1.64 -12.49
C THR A 71 -11.81 -0.52 -13.50
N LEU A 72 -10.88 0.41 -13.70
CA LEU A 72 -11.00 1.46 -14.70
C LEU A 72 -10.68 1.00 -16.13
N SER A 73 -10.19 -0.23 -16.34
CA SER A 73 -9.88 -0.74 -17.68
C SER A 73 -11.08 -0.60 -18.62
N GLY A 74 -10.88 0.09 -19.76
CA GLY A 74 -11.92 0.44 -20.73
C GLY A 74 -12.64 1.77 -20.47
N ALA A 75 -12.42 2.41 -19.32
CA ALA A 75 -13.01 3.69 -18.92
C ALA A 75 -11.97 4.80 -18.67
N TRP A 76 -10.70 4.58 -19.05
CA TRP A 76 -9.61 5.55 -18.93
C TRP A 76 -9.90 6.92 -19.56
N HIS A 77 -10.68 6.96 -20.64
CA HIS A 77 -11.09 8.21 -21.29
C HIS A 77 -11.85 9.15 -20.33
N LYS A 78 -12.58 8.60 -19.35
CA LYS A 78 -13.29 9.38 -18.33
C LYS A 78 -12.36 10.21 -17.45
N LEU A 79 -11.09 9.82 -17.34
CA LEU A 79 -10.09 10.63 -16.63
C LEU A 79 -9.78 11.95 -17.33
N ARG A 80 -10.32 12.26 -18.50
CA ARG A 80 -10.18 13.60 -19.08
C ARG A 80 -11.20 14.57 -18.50
N ASP A 81 -12.43 14.10 -18.33
CA ASP A 81 -13.59 14.95 -18.08
C ASP A 81 -14.16 14.81 -16.65
N ASP A 82 -13.91 13.69 -15.97
CA ASP A 82 -14.40 13.41 -14.61
C ASP A 82 -13.30 13.68 -13.56
N PRO A 83 -13.31 14.85 -12.89
CA PRO A 83 -12.31 15.16 -11.87
C PRO A 83 -12.42 14.28 -10.63
N PHE A 84 -13.62 13.81 -10.27
CA PHE A 84 -13.77 12.92 -9.11
C PHE A 84 -13.09 11.59 -9.38
N LEU A 85 -13.24 11.04 -10.58
CA LEU A 85 -12.53 9.83 -10.98
C LEU A 85 -11.01 10.05 -11.07
N LYS A 86 -10.55 11.22 -11.51
CA LYS A 86 -9.13 11.60 -11.42
C LYS A 86 -8.63 11.52 -9.97
N PHE A 87 -9.33 12.13 -9.02
CA PHE A 87 -8.96 12.07 -7.60
C PHE A 87 -8.86 10.63 -7.08
N LEU A 88 -9.82 9.77 -7.43
CA LEU A 88 -9.81 8.37 -7.01
C LEU A 88 -8.60 7.60 -7.56
N ILE A 89 -8.24 7.80 -8.82
CA ILE A 89 -7.09 7.12 -9.42
C ILE A 89 -5.77 7.69 -8.92
N THR A 90 -5.65 9.01 -8.81
CA THR A 90 -4.48 9.64 -8.20
C THR A 90 -4.28 9.16 -6.76
N SER A 91 -5.36 9.05 -5.98
CA SER A 91 -5.33 8.46 -4.64
C SER A 91 -4.80 7.02 -4.64
N LEU A 92 -5.26 6.16 -5.56
CA LEU A 92 -4.74 4.80 -5.69
C LEU A 92 -3.26 4.77 -6.10
N SER A 93 -2.81 5.71 -6.93
CA SER A 93 -1.40 5.82 -7.32
C SER A 93 -0.52 6.19 -6.12
N PHE A 94 -0.90 7.19 -5.32
CA PHE A 94 -0.16 7.55 -4.09
C PHE A 94 -0.23 6.46 -3.03
N TYR A 95 -1.38 5.76 -2.91
CA TYR A 95 -1.47 4.55 -2.10
C TYR A 95 -0.48 3.48 -2.57
N GLY A 96 -0.36 3.23 -3.88
CA GLY A 96 0.61 2.30 -4.43
C GLY A 96 2.07 2.68 -4.19
N MET A 97 2.37 3.97 -4.35
CA MET A 97 3.69 4.55 -4.09
C MET A 97 4.07 4.39 -2.61
N SER A 98 3.24 4.87 -1.69
CA SER A 98 3.51 4.81 -0.25
C SER A 98 3.55 3.36 0.25
N THR A 99 2.65 2.49 -0.22
CA THR A 99 2.69 1.05 0.14
C THR A 99 3.82 0.28 -0.53
N PHE A 100 4.59 0.91 -1.42
CA PHE A 100 5.90 0.43 -1.86
C PHE A 100 7.04 1.01 -1.02
N GLU A 101 7.03 2.32 -0.80
CA GLU A 101 8.05 3.02 -0.01
C GLU A 101 8.13 2.50 1.43
N GLY A 102 6.99 2.26 2.08
CA GLY A 102 6.94 1.74 3.45
C GLY A 102 7.70 0.41 3.61
N PRO A 103 7.41 -0.63 2.81
CA PRO A 103 8.20 -1.86 2.78
C PRO A 103 9.70 -1.62 2.50
N MET A 104 10.06 -0.68 1.63
CA MET A 104 11.48 -0.34 1.41
C MET A 104 12.12 0.29 2.66
N MET A 105 11.43 1.22 3.32
CA MET A 105 11.88 1.83 4.58
C MET A 105 11.86 0.86 5.77
N SER A 106 11.15 -0.26 5.68
CA SER A 106 11.18 -1.35 6.67
C SER A 106 12.41 -2.24 6.56
N ILE A 107 13.21 -2.12 5.49
CA ILE A 107 14.48 -2.84 5.37
C ILE A 107 15.46 -2.17 6.33
N LYS A 108 16.04 -2.94 7.27
CA LYS A 108 16.94 -2.40 8.31
C LYS A 108 18.01 -1.45 7.74
N SER A 109 18.68 -1.81 6.64
CA SER A 109 19.72 -0.95 6.03
C SER A 109 19.18 0.38 5.46
N VAL A 110 17.95 0.41 4.96
CA VAL A 110 17.29 1.65 4.51
C VAL A 110 16.81 2.45 5.71
N ASN A 111 16.23 1.77 6.70
CA ASN A 111 15.76 2.39 7.94
C ASN A 111 16.90 3.08 8.70
N ALA A 112 18.11 2.53 8.69
CA ALA A 112 19.29 3.16 9.26
C ALA A 112 19.59 4.57 8.70
N LEU A 113 19.06 4.90 7.51
CA LEU A 113 19.15 6.23 6.90
C LEU A 113 17.85 7.02 7.03
N SER A 114 16.69 6.38 6.92
CA SER A 114 15.39 7.08 6.92
C SER A 114 14.88 7.41 8.32
N HIS A 115 15.27 6.65 9.33
CA HIS A 115 14.82 6.80 10.71
C HIS A 115 15.30 8.14 11.32
N TYR A 116 14.40 8.84 12.02
CA TYR A 116 14.62 10.18 12.57
C TYR A 116 14.99 11.27 11.55
N THR A 117 14.60 11.11 10.28
CA THR A 117 14.77 12.13 9.24
C THR A 117 13.42 12.58 8.67
N ASP A 118 13.42 13.69 7.93
CA ASP A 118 12.24 14.17 7.19
C ASP A 118 11.75 13.20 6.11
N TRP A 119 12.51 12.15 5.78
CA TRP A 119 12.02 11.08 4.91
C TRP A 119 10.79 10.38 5.52
N THR A 120 10.79 10.13 6.84
CA THR A 120 9.61 9.54 7.49
C THR A 120 8.40 10.47 7.42
N ILE A 121 8.61 11.79 7.50
CA ILE A 121 7.54 12.79 7.32
C ILE A 121 7.03 12.77 5.88
N GLY A 122 7.93 12.72 4.90
CA GLY A 122 7.57 12.61 3.47
C GLY A 122 6.75 11.36 3.16
N HIS A 123 7.11 10.21 3.73
CA HIS A 123 6.35 8.97 3.58
C HIS A 123 4.91 9.05 4.11
N VAL A 124 4.69 9.84 5.17
CA VAL A 124 3.39 9.98 5.83
C VAL A 124 2.41 10.85 5.02
N HIS A 125 2.89 11.80 4.22
CA HIS A 125 2.08 12.81 3.52
C HIS A 125 1.84 12.44 2.05
#